data_AF-A0ABD1XBC5-F1
#
_entry.id   AF-A0ABD1XBC5-F1
#
_cell.length_a   1.000
_cell.length_b   1.000
_cell.length_c   1.000
_cell.angle_alpha   90.00
_cell.angle_beta   90.00
_cell.angle_gamma   90.00
#
_symmetry.space_group_name_H-M   'P 1'
#
loop_
_entity.id
_entity.type
_entity.pdbx_description
1 polymer ?
#
loop_
_entity_poly.entity_id
_entity_poly.type
_entity_poly.pdbx_seq_one_letter_code
_entity_poly.pdbx_strand_id
1 'polypeptide(L)'
;MRLSFTTSNLIASFTLNDKGEGLTASYYHIVIPLTNTAVGAELTHSFSSNENTLTNGTQHLLDPLTAVKARVNNYGKASALIKHEWRPKSLVTLSGEVHTRAIERSAKIGLALALKP
;
A
#
# COMPACT_ATOMS: atom_id res chain seq x y z
N MET A 1 -13.27 -4.11 15.90
CA MET A 1 -13.03 -2.83 16.62
C MET A 1 -11.77 -2.20 16.04
N ARG A 2 -11.76 -0.89 15.76
CA ARG A 2 -10.59 -0.19 15.18
C ARG A 2 -10.19 0.98 16.07
N LEU A 3 -8.93 1.00 16.48
CA LEU A 3 -8.30 2.09 17.21
C LEU A 3 -7.28 2.75 16.27
N SER A 4 -7.37 4.06 16.07
CA SER A 4 -6.43 4.78 15.22
C SER A 4 -5.89 6.01 15.94
N PHE A 5 -4.58 6.14 15.96
CA PHE A 5 -3.85 7.30 16.43
C PHE A 5 -3.25 8.01 15.23
N THR A 6 -3.64 9.26 15.02
CA THR A 6 -3.09 10.13 13.98
C THR A 6 -2.47 11.34 14.65
N THR A 7 -1.18 11.54 14.43
CA THR A 7 -0.44 12.76 14.78
C THR A 7 -0.08 13.52 13.50
N SER A 8 0.62 14.65 13.61
CA SER A 8 0.92 15.54 12.49
C SER A 8 1.59 14.87 11.29
N ASN A 9 2.45 13.86 11.53
CA ASN A 9 3.22 13.17 10.50
C ASN A 9 3.15 11.64 10.58
N LEU A 10 2.33 11.08 11.48
CA LEU A 10 2.33 9.65 11.75
C LEU A 10 0.90 9.16 12.00
N ILE A 11 0.55 8.05 11.37
CA ILE A 11 -0.72 7.35 11.52
C ILE A 11 -0.39 5.93 11.98
N ALA A 12 -0.73 5.62 13.22
CA ALA A 12 -0.74 4.26 13.72
C ALA A 12 -2.19 3.81 13.83
N SER A 13 -2.55 2.67 13.26
CA SER A 13 -3.89 2.12 13.48
C SER A 13 -3.86 0.64 13.74
N PHE A 14 -4.68 0.22 14.69
CA PHE A 14 -4.82 -1.13 15.15
C PHE A 14 -6.26 -1.55 14.98
N THR A 15 -6.48 -2.61 14.19
CA THR A 15 -7.80 -3.09 13.81
C THR A 15 -7.93 -4.55 14.20
N LEU A 16 -9.00 -4.87 14.93
CA LEU A 16 -9.41 -6.23 15.22
C LEU A 16 -10.59 -6.59 14.30
N ASN A 17 -10.32 -7.51 13.39
CA ASN A 17 -11.21 -8.05 12.35
C ASN A 17 -11.79 -9.41 12.77
N ASP A 18 -12.83 -9.85 12.06
CA ASP A 18 -13.47 -11.17 12.19
C ASP A 18 -13.74 -11.63 13.63
N LYS A 19 -14.51 -10.85 14.39
CA LYS A 19 -14.87 -11.14 15.79
C LYS A 19 -13.66 -11.45 16.71
N GLY A 20 -12.44 -11.04 16.36
CA GLY A 20 -11.21 -11.35 17.10
C GLY A 20 -10.28 -12.35 16.42
N GLU A 21 -10.64 -12.90 15.27
CA GLU A 21 -9.82 -13.87 14.53
C GLU A 21 -8.69 -13.22 13.72
N GLY A 22 -8.75 -11.92 13.46
CA GLY A 22 -7.73 -11.19 12.72
C GLY A 22 -7.31 -9.91 13.44
N LEU A 23 -6.01 -9.67 13.55
CA LEU A 23 -5.42 -8.48 14.15
C LEU A 23 -4.53 -7.80 13.11
N THR A 24 -4.80 -6.53 12.86
CA THR A 24 -4.07 -5.72 11.87
C THR A 24 -3.51 -4.48 12.54
N ALA A 25 -2.20 -4.43 12.71
CA ALA A 25 -1.47 -3.24 13.10
C ALA A 25 -0.91 -2.56 11.85
N SER A 26 -1.10 -1.27 11.73
CA SER A 26 -0.59 -0.46 10.62
C SER A 26 0.12 0.75 11.20
N TYR A 27 1.24 1.09 10.60
CA TYR A 27 2.08 2.20 10.97
C TYR A 27 2.47 2.92 9.69
N TYR A 28 2.21 4.22 9.64
CA TYR A 28 2.41 5.01 8.44
C TYR A 28 3.01 6.35 8.85
N HIS A 29 4.17 6.69 8.27
CA HIS A 29 4.94 7.87 8.60
C HIS A 29 5.17 8.72 7.35
N ILE A 30 4.68 9.95 7.39
CA ILE A 30 4.85 10.96 6.35
C ILE A 30 6.15 11.70 6.63
N VAL A 31 7.14 11.49 5.76
CA VAL A 31 8.46 12.12 5.91
C VAL A 31 8.41 13.54 5.33
N ILE A 32 7.82 13.68 4.14
CA ILE A 32 7.78 14.96 3.43
C ILE A 32 6.35 15.19 2.93
N PRO A 33 5.56 16.03 3.63
CA PRO A 33 4.20 16.38 3.19
C PRO A 33 4.18 17.05 1.81
N LEU A 34 5.20 17.85 1.50
CA LEU A 34 5.32 18.61 0.25
C LEU A 34 5.43 17.71 -0.99
N THR A 35 6.16 16.59 -0.89
CA THR A 35 6.33 15.61 -1.97
C THR A 35 5.57 14.32 -1.67
N ASN A 36 4.57 14.38 -0.78
CA ASN A 36 3.75 13.26 -0.33
C ASN A 36 4.56 11.95 -0.11
N THR A 37 5.79 12.10 0.40
CA THR A 37 6.70 10.99 0.61
C THR A 37 6.38 10.38 1.94
N ALA A 38 5.98 9.12 1.91
CA ALA A 38 5.61 8.40 3.12
C ALA A 38 6.04 6.96 3.06
N VAL A 39 6.36 6.43 4.22
CA VAL A 39 6.74 5.05 4.42
C VAL A 39 5.74 4.44 5.38
N GLY A 40 5.36 3.19 5.15
CA GLY A 40 4.40 2.52 5.99
C GLY A 40 4.71 1.04 6.11
N ALA A 41 4.33 0.47 7.24
CA ALA A 41 4.35 -0.94 7.50
C ALA A 41 2.98 -1.36 8.00
N GLU A 42 2.53 -2.54 7.61
CA GLU A 42 1.28 -3.15 8.01
C GLU A 42 1.56 -4.59 8.38
N LEU A 43 1.24 -4.95 9.61
CA LEU A 43 1.34 -6.28 10.17
C LEU A 43 -0.07 -6.82 10.40
N THR A 44 -0.44 -7.87 9.67
CA THR A 44 -1.71 -8.57 9.84
C THR A 44 -1.44 -9.97 10.36
N HIS A 45 -1.87 -10.26 11.58
CA HIS A 45 -1.86 -11.57 12.17
C HIS A 45 -3.26 -12.18 12.14
N SER A 46 -3.40 -13.34 11.51
CA SER A 46 -4.64 -14.10 11.49
C SER A 46 -4.53 -15.24 12.50
N PHE A 47 -5.29 -15.19 13.58
CA PHE A 47 -5.38 -16.28 14.55
C PHE A 47 -6.00 -17.54 13.93
N SER A 48 -6.89 -17.38 12.96
CA SER A 48 -7.57 -18.48 12.27
C SER A 48 -6.61 -19.36 11.45
N SER A 49 -5.72 -18.78 10.64
CA SER A 49 -4.71 -19.52 9.88
C SER A 49 -3.34 -19.60 10.58
N ASN A 50 -3.20 -19.01 11.77
CA ASN A 50 -1.92 -18.83 12.49
C ASN A 50 -0.82 -18.15 11.63
N GLU A 51 -1.23 -17.37 10.65
CA GLU A 51 -0.32 -16.75 9.69
C GLU A 51 -0.05 -15.29 10.03
N ASN A 52 1.20 -14.86 9.84
CA ASN A 52 1.58 -13.47 10.03
C ASN A 52 2.01 -12.86 8.69
N THR A 53 1.29 -11.82 8.28
CA THR A 53 1.55 -11.05 7.06
C THR A 53 2.14 -9.71 7.43
N LEU A 54 3.47 -9.61 7.33
CA LEU A 54 4.13 -8.32 7.38
C LEU A 54 4.22 -7.76 5.97
N THR A 55 3.76 -6.53 5.83
CA THR A 55 3.86 -5.75 4.62
C THR A 55 4.59 -4.46 4.91
N ASN A 56 5.62 -4.15 4.12
CA ASN A 56 6.27 -2.84 4.13
C ASN A 56 5.97 -2.15 2.80
N GLY A 57 5.73 -0.86 2.83
CA GLY A 57 5.44 -0.08 1.63
C GLY A 57 5.95 1.33 1.74
N THR A 58 6.20 1.92 0.59
CA THR A 58 6.61 3.31 0.46
C THR A 58 5.76 3.96 -0.61
N GLN A 59 5.53 5.24 -0.47
CA GLN A 59 5.02 6.07 -1.54
C GLN A 59 5.84 7.34 -1.64
N HIS A 60 5.96 7.82 -2.86
CA HIS A 60 6.74 8.99 -3.18
C HIS A 60 6.05 9.71 -4.34
N LEU A 61 5.88 11.02 -4.22
CA LEU A 61 5.48 11.85 -5.33
C LEU A 61 6.74 12.27 -6.07
N LEU A 62 6.92 11.80 -7.30
CA LEU A 62 8.01 12.22 -8.17
C LEU A 62 7.78 13.65 -8.66
N ASP A 63 6.54 13.94 -9.04
CA ASP A 63 6.08 15.24 -9.55
C ASP A 63 4.67 15.53 -9.04
N PRO A 64 4.18 16.79 -9.07
CA PRO A 64 2.80 17.13 -8.72
C PRO A 64 1.73 16.27 -9.42
N LEU A 65 2.09 15.73 -10.59
CA LEU A 65 1.24 14.89 -11.44
C LEU A 65 1.58 13.39 -11.34
N THR A 66 2.72 12.99 -10.78
CA THR A 66 3.21 11.60 -10.81
C THR A 66 3.49 11.08 -9.39
N ALA A 67 2.72 10.09 -8.95
CA ALA A 67 2.91 9.39 -7.69
C ALA A 67 3.32 7.94 -7.94
N VAL A 68 4.31 7.47 -7.19
CA VAL A 68 4.73 6.07 -7.18
C VAL A 68 4.51 5.46 -5.80
N LYS A 69 4.11 4.19 -5.77
CA LYS A 69 3.92 3.40 -4.56
C LYS A 69 4.55 2.04 -4.76
N ALA A 70 5.28 1.58 -3.77
CA ALA A 70 5.82 0.23 -3.73
C ALA A 70 5.36 -0.43 -2.44
N ARG A 71 5.07 -1.73 -2.49
CA ARG A 71 4.62 -2.54 -1.35
C ARG A 71 5.25 -3.91 -1.50
N VAL A 72 5.79 -4.47 -0.42
CA VAL A 72 6.35 -5.81 -0.38
C VAL A 72 5.85 -6.52 0.86
N ASN A 73 5.50 -7.80 0.74
CA ASN A 73 5.11 -8.63 1.88
C ASN A 73 6.12 -9.75 2.18
N ASN A 74 6.06 -10.31 3.39
CA ASN A 74 6.93 -11.42 3.82
C ASN A 74 6.67 -12.73 3.06
N TYR A 75 5.53 -12.86 2.39
CA TYR A 75 5.20 -13.99 1.51
C TYR A 75 5.88 -13.88 0.12
N GLY A 76 6.74 -12.87 -0.09
CA GLY A 76 7.43 -12.66 -1.36
C GLY A 76 6.51 -12.12 -2.45
N LYS A 77 5.50 -11.33 -2.10
CA LYS A 77 4.73 -10.55 -3.06
C LYS A 77 5.26 -9.13 -3.05
N ALA A 78 5.79 -8.69 -4.18
CA ALA A 78 6.16 -7.30 -4.44
C ALA A 78 5.13 -6.69 -5.37
N SER A 79 4.57 -5.55 -4.99
CA SER A 79 3.62 -4.77 -5.79
C SER A 79 4.17 -3.37 -5.98
N ALA A 80 4.06 -2.84 -7.19
CA ALA A 80 4.36 -1.47 -7.54
C ALA A 80 3.13 -0.82 -8.19
N LEU A 81 2.93 0.46 -7.95
CA LEU A 81 1.86 1.24 -8.54
C LEU A 81 2.41 2.62 -8.91
N ILE A 82 2.15 3.02 -10.14
CA ILE A 82 2.49 4.33 -10.68
C ILE A 82 1.20 4.99 -11.09
N LYS A 83 0.93 6.17 -10.57
CA LYS A 83 -0.22 6.99 -10.90
C LYS A 83 0.27 8.29 -11.51
N HIS A 84 -0.12 8.55 -12.75
CA HIS A 84 0.29 9.72 -13.52
C HIS A 84 -0.93 10.49 -14.02
N GLU A 85 -0.99 11.78 -13.72
CA GLU A 85 -1.99 12.71 -14.21
C GLU A 85 -1.52 13.31 -15.55
N TRP A 86 -2.06 12.81 -16.65
CA TRP A 86 -1.66 13.24 -18.00
C TRP A 86 -2.48 14.43 -18.53
N ARG A 87 -3.70 14.63 -18.01
CA ARG A 87 -4.57 15.78 -18.31
C ARG A 87 -5.29 16.23 -17.04
N PRO A 88 -5.74 17.49 -16.95
CA PRO A 88 -6.51 17.97 -15.79
C PRO A 88 -7.65 17.01 -15.50
N LYS A 89 -7.69 16.48 -14.27
CA LYS A 89 -8.69 15.52 -13.80
C LYS A 89 -8.64 14.11 -14.43
N SER A 90 -7.69 13.80 -15.32
CA SER A 90 -7.54 12.49 -15.96
C SER A 90 -6.28 11.78 -15.46
N LEU A 91 -6.46 10.58 -14.91
CA LEU A 91 -5.42 9.85 -14.20
C LEU A 91 -5.19 8.49 -14.85
N VAL A 92 -3.95 8.19 -15.19
CA VAL A 92 -3.48 6.87 -15.59
C VAL A 92 -2.89 6.21 -14.37
N THR A 93 -3.30 4.99 -14.05
CA THR A 93 -2.74 4.19 -12.96
C THR A 93 -2.26 2.87 -13.53
N LEU A 94 -0.95 2.63 -13.47
CA LEU A 94 -0.32 1.36 -13.80
C LEU A 94 0.02 0.66 -12.49
N SER A 95 -0.35 -0.60 -12.34
CA SER A 95 0.05 -1.44 -11.22
C SER A 95 0.71 -2.72 -11.73
N GLY A 96 1.68 -3.21 -10.97
CA GLY A 96 2.37 -4.46 -11.24
C GLY A 96 2.51 -5.22 -9.93
N GLU A 97 2.22 -6.52 -9.93
CA GLU A 97 2.43 -7.40 -8.79
C GLU A 97 3.21 -8.63 -9.25
N VAL A 98 4.27 -8.95 -8.52
CA VAL A 98 5.16 -10.08 -8.78
C VAL A 98 5.26 -10.91 -7.51
N HIS A 99 5.11 -12.23 -7.66
CA HIS A 99 5.33 -13.18 -6.59
C HIS A 99 6.75 -13.75 -6.72
N THR A 100 7.70 -13.22 -5.96
CA THR A 100 9.10 -13.68 -5.97
C THR A 100 9.27 -15.12 -5.47
N ARG A 101 8.41 -15.59 -4.55
CA ARG A 101 8.41 -17.00 -4.10
C ARG A 101 7.84 -17.99 -5.12
N ALA A 102 7.07 -17.50 -6.08
CA ALA A 102 6.53 -18.30 -7.17
C ALA A 102 6.91 -17.61 -8.47
N ILE A 103 8.19 -17.70 -8.84
CA ILE A 103 8.70 -17.17 -10.13
C ILE A 103 7.93 -17.75 -11.33
N GLU A 104 7.32 -18.92 -11.18
CA GLU A 104 6.41 -19.51 -12.16
C GLU A 104 5.02 -18.86 -12.22
N ARG A 105 4.61 -18.10 -11.18
CA ARG A 105 3.37 -17.31 -11.21
C ARG A 105 3.61 -16.05 -12.03
N SER A 106 2.91 -15.95 -13.16
CA SER A 106 2.88 -14.78 -14.02
C SER A 106 2.71 -13.48 -13.22
N ALA A 107 3.55 -12.49 -13.54
CA ALA A 107 3.40 -11.14 -13.04
C ALA A 107 2.00 -10.61 -13.42
N LYS A 108 1.29 -10.04 -12.45
CA LYS A 108 0.01 -9.39 -12.70
C LYS A 108 0.28 -7.93 -13.01
N ILE A 109 -0.18 -7.47 -14.17
CA ILE A 109 -0.10 -6.06 -14.55
C ILE A 109 -1.54 -5.56 -14.66
N GLY A 110 -1.83 -4.45 -13.99
CA GLY A 110 -3.10 -3.75 -14.07
C GLY A 110 -2.91 -2.37 -14.67
N LEU A 111 -3.80 -1.97 -15.56
CA LEU A 111 -3.88 -0.61 -16.07
C LEU A 111 -5.28 -0.08 -15.81
N ALA A 112 -5.37 1.10 -15.21
CA ALA A 112 -6.61 1.80 -14.98
C ALA A 112 -6.50 3.22 -15.52
N LEU A 113 -7.54 3.65 -16.22
CA LEU A 113 -7.68 5.02 -16.74
C LEU A 113 -8.92 5.62 -16.10
N ALA A 114 -8.75 6.69 -15.34
CA ALA A 114 -9.84 7.49 -14.81
C ALA A 114 -9.95 8.78 -15.64
N LEU A 115 -11.07 8.95 -16.32
CA LEU A 115 -11.42 10.15 -17.07
C LEU A 115 -12.48 10.90 -16.27
N LYS A 116 -12.27 12.20 -16.09
CA LYS A 116 -13.32 13.11 -15.61
C LYS A 116 -13.73 14.01 -16.76
N PRO A 117 -15.03 14.27 -16.95
CA PRO A 117 -15.53 15.19 -17.96
C PRO A 117 -15.13 16.65 -17.67
#